data_AF-A0A372LX71-F1
#
_entry.id   AF-A0A372LX71-F1
#
_cell.length_a   1.000
_cell.length_b   1.000
_cell.length_c   1.000
_cell.angle_alpha   90.00
_cell.angle_beta   90.00
_cell.angle_gamma   90.00
#
_symmetry.space_group_name_H-M   'P 1'
#
loop_
_entity.id
_entity.type
_entity.pdbx_description
1 polymer ?
#
loop_
_entity_poly.entity_id
_entity_poly.type
_entity_poly.pdbx_seq_one_letter_code
_entity_poly.pdbx_strand_id
1 'polypeptide(L)'
;MARTVTPRRASHYPIVDDRRAAPCRLTVHQATAAIRSARRVGAKTVDAVHVYACTARNGEALHIAYVHYTPGLWTGVTDVADIYEIPTAALTDL
;
A
#
# COMPACT_ATOMS: atom_id res chain seq x y z
N MET A 1 19.31 -19.71 16.87
CA MET A 1 19.08 -18.34 17.36
C MET A 1 17.83 -17.80 16.66
N ALA A 2 16.72 -17.64 17.40
CA ALA A 2 15.51 -17.04 16.85
C ALA A 2 15.80 -15.55 16.62
N ARG A 3 15.75 -15.11 15.36
CA ARG A 3 15.89 -13.69 15.01
C ARG A 3 14.64 -13.00 15.55
N THR A 4 14.80 -12.10 16.53
CA THR A 4 13.69 -11.30 17.05
C THR A 4 13.16 -10.43 15.92
N VAL A 5 12.04 -10.84 15.32
CA VAL A 5 11.37 -10.07 14.27
C VAL A 5 10.54 -9.00 14.98
N THR A 6 11.01 -7.76 14.96
CA THR A 6 10.14 -6.63 15.30
C THR A 6 8.98 -6.65 14.31
N PRO A 7 7.70 -6.74 14.75
CA PRO A 7 6.57 -6.78 13.83
C PRO A 7 6.65 -5.56 12.93
N ARG A 8 6.83 -5.82 11.63
CA ARG A 8 6.95 -4.76 10.63
C ARG A 8 5.62 -4.00 10.64
N ARG A 9 5.68 -2.67 10.70
CA ARG A 9 4.49 -1.82 10.59
C ARG A 9 4.10 -1.72 9.12
N ALA A 10 2.83 -1.43 8.87
CA ALA A 10 2.40 -1.11 7.52
C ALA A 10 3.21 0.09 6.99
N SER A 11 3.55 0.05 5.71
CA SER A 11 4.32 1.11 5.06
C SER A 11 3.60 1.54 3.79
N HIS A 12 3.65 2.83 3.48
CA HIS A 12 3.04 3.42 2.29
C HIS A 12 4.11 4.13 1.47
N TYR A 13 4.07 3.86 0.17
CA TYR A 13 5.00 4.37 -0.82
C TYR A 13 4.17 5.06 -1.92
N PRO A 14 4.06 6.39 -1.89
CA PRO A 14 3.44 7.11 -3.00
C PRO A 14 4.43 7.17 -4.17
N ILE A 15 3.89 6.96 -5.37
CA ILE A 15 4.56 7.08 -6.65
C ILE A 15 3.82 8.16 -7.44
N VAL A 16 4.57 9.14 -7.95
CA VAL A 16 4.05 10.24 -8.75
C VAL A 16 4.96 10.39 -9.97
N ASP A 17 4.42 10.19 -11.18
CA ASP A 17 5.16 10.22 -12.44
C ASP A 17 6.47 9.40 -12.36
N ASP A 18 6.35 8.12 -11.97
CA ASP A 18 7.46 7.18 -11.70
C ASP A 18 8.44 7.56 -10.58
N ARG A 19 8.24 8.71 -9.92
CA ARG A 19 9.07 9.15 -8.79
C ARG A 19 8.49 8.63 -7.48
N ARG A 20 9.31 7.86 -6.77
CA ARG A 20 8.98 7.35 -5.44
C ARG A 20 9.34 8.39 -4.39
N ALA A 21 8.39 8.77 -3.55
CA ALA A 21 8.71 9.53 -2.34
C ALA A 21 9.29 8.61 -1.25
N ALA A 22 9.80 9.22 -0.18
CA ALA A 22 10.21 8.48 1.00
C ALA A 22 8.99 7.73 1.59
N PRO A 23 9.15 6.47 2.02
CA PRO A 23 8.05 5.73 2.62
C PRO A 23 7.59 6.36 3.91
N CYS A 24 6.28 6.36 4.13
CA CYS A 24 5.70 6.68 5.42
C CYS A 24 5.26 5.40 6.16
N ARG A 25 5.44 5.39 7.48
CA ARG A 25 4.96 4.29 8.33
C ARG A 25 3.55 4.59 8.79
N LEU A 26 2.67 3.60 8.65
CA LEU A 26 1.28 3.69 9.02
C LEU A 26 0.91 2.58 10.01
N THR A 27 -0.22 2.73 10.68
CA THR A 27 -0.86 1.57 11.32
C THR A 27 -1.52 0.68 10.28
N VAL A 28 -1.69 -0.61 10.59
CA VAL A 28 -2.42 -1.53 9.71
C VAL A 28 -3.86 -1.05 9.48
N HIS A 29 -4.48 -0.49 10.52
CA HIS A 29 -5.81 0.09 10.42
C HIS A 29 -5.87 1.25 9.40
N GLN A 30 -4.89 2.17 9.43
CA GLN A 30 -4.82 3.27 8.47
C GLN A 30 -4.65 2.77 7.03
N ALA A 31 -3.74 1.81 6.81
CA ALA A 31 -3.50 1.24 5.49
C ALA A 31 -4.75 0.52 4.96
N THR A 32 -5.37 -0.33 5.77
CA THR A 32 -6.59 -1.07 5.39
C THR A 32 -7.79 -0.13 5.16
N ALA A 33 -7.94 0.93 5.97
CA ALA A 33 -8.98 1.94 5.76
C ALA A 33 -8.76 2.70 4.45
N ALA A 34 -7.52 3.09 4.13
CA ALA A 34 -7.19 3.76 2.88
C ALA A 34 -7.50 2.87 1.65
N ILE A 35 -7.05 1.61 1.66
CA ILE A 35 -7.33 0.64 0.58
C ILE A 35 -8.84 0.42 0.43
N ARG A 36 -9.57 0.27 1.55
CA ARG A 36 -11.02 0.09 1.54
C ARG A 36 -11.73 1.34 0.99
N SER A 37 -11.25 2.53 1.35
CA SER A 37 -11.76 3.79 0.81
C SER A 37 -11.55 3.84 -0.70
N ALA A 38 -10.32 3.58 -1.17
CA ALA A 38 -9.99 3.58 -2.59
C ALA A 38 -10.89 2.65 -3.42
N ARG A 39 -11.22 1.45 -2.91
CA ARG A 39 -12.16 0.52 -3.55
C ARG A 39 -13.61 1.05 -3.65
N ARG A 40 -13.99 2.02 -2.82
CA ARG A 40 -15.32 2.63 -2.80
C ARG A 40 -15.41 3.89 -3.63
N VAL A 41 -14.29 4.57 -3.86
CA VAL A 41 -14.25 5.73 -4.73
C VAL A 41 -14.32 5.22 -6.17
N GLY A 42 -15.33 5.68 -6.92
CA GLY A 42 -15.60 5.14 -8.26
C GLY A 42 -14.45 5.39 -9.25
N ALA A 43 -14.59 4.78 -10.43
CA ALA A 43 -13.59 4.78 -11.51
C ALA A 43 -13.16 6.16 -12.05
N LYS A 44 -13.82 7.25 -11.64
CA LYS A 44 -13.43 8.63 -11.98
C LYS A 44 -12.22 9.14 -11.17
N THR A 45 -11.89 8.46 -10.07
CA THR A 45 -10.82 8.88 -9.17
C THR A 45 -9.79 7.78 -8.99
N VAL A 46 -10.24 6.53 -8.81
CA VAL A 46 -9.39 5.35 -8.67
C VAL A 46 -9.73 4.42 -9.82
N ASP A 47 -8.79 4.20 -10.74
CA ASP A 47 -9.02 3.33 -11.88
C ASP A 47 -8.75 1.85 -11.55
N ALA A 48 -7.80 1.57 -10.65
CA ALA A 48 -7.49 0.21 -10.23
C ALA A 48 -7.09 0.10 -8.75
N VAL A 49 -7.52 -1.00 -8.12
CA VAL A 49 -7.00 -1.45 -6.82
C VAL A 49 -6.67 -2.94 -6.91
N HIS A 50 -5.40 -3.27 -6.73
CA HIS A 50 -4.91 -4.65 -6.69
C HIS A 50 -4.33 -4.97 -5.33
N VAL A 51 -4.51 -6.21 -4.88
CA VAL A 51 -3.90 -6.70 -3.64
C VAL A 51 -3.27 -8.05 -3.92
N TYR A 52 -1.99 -8.16 -3.57
CA TYR A 52 -1.18 -9.35 -3.79
C TYR A 52 -0.69 -9.88 -2.45
N ALA A 53 -0.85 -11.18 -2.21
CA ALA A 53 -0.16 -11.87 -1.14
C ALA A 53 1.21 -12.34 -1.67
N CYS A 54 2.28 -12.03 -0.94
CA CYS A 54 3.64 -12.39 -1.32
C CYS A 54 4.51 -12.67 -0.08
N THR A 55 5.75 -13.09 -0.33
CA THR A 55 6.75 -13.29 0.72
C THR A 55 7.86 -12.27 0.54
N ALA A 56 8.13 -11.49 1.58
CA ALA A 56 9.23 -10.54 1.60
C ALA A 56 10.59 -11.26 1.58
N ARG A 57 11.66 -10.53 1.22
CA ARG A 57 13.02 -11.09 1.10
C ARG A 57 13.53 -11.78 2.38
N ASN A 58 13.04 -11.35 3.54
CA ASN A 58 13.36 -11.94 4.85
C ASN A 58 12.52 -13.19 5.18
N GLY A 59 11.64 -13.65 4.29
CA GLY A 59 10.76 -14.80 4.50
C GLY A 59 9.42 -14.46 5.16
N GLU A 60 9.15 -13.19 5.47
CA GLU A 60 7.88 -12.79 6.11
C GLU A 60 6.75 -12.71 5.09
N ALA A 61 5.57 -13.26 5.43
CA ALA A 61 4.38 -13.12 4.63
C ALA A 61 3.89 -11.65 4.62
N LEU A 62 3.65 -11.09 3.44
CA LEU A 62 3.30 -9.70 3.21
C LEU A 62 2.11 -9.61 2.26
N HIS A 63 1.24 -8.63 2.49
CA HIS A 63 0.27 -8.17 1.50
C HIS A 63 0.74 -6.85 0.91
N ILE A 64 0.78 -6.77 -0.41
CA ILE A 64 1.05 -5.54 -1.15
C ILE A 64 -0.24 -5.08 -1.79
N ALA A 65 -0.75 -3.91 -1.40
CA ALA A 65 -1.85 -3.27 -2.10
C ALA A 65 -1.31 -2.18 -3.02
N TYR A 66 -1.77 -2.18 -4.26
CA TYR A 66 -1.48 -1.18 -5.27
C TYR A 66 -2.78 -0.45 -5.58
N VAL A 67 -2.83 0.85 -5.33
CA VAL A 67 -3.94 1.73 -5.67
C VAL A 67 -3.44 2.64 -6.77
N HIS A 68 -4.04 2.56 -7.94
CA HIS A 68 -3.78 3.43 -9.06
C HIS A 68 -4.91 4.44 -9.17
N TYR A 69 -4.55 5.70 -9.37
CA TYR A 69 -5.51 6.77 -9.51
C TYR A 69 -5.65 7.14 -10.98
N THR A 70 -6.86 7.54 -11.35
CA THR A 70 -7.19 7.89 -12.73
C THR A 70 -6.20 8.92 -13.28
N PRO A 71 -5.51 8.63 -14.41
CA PRO A 71 -4.58 9.57 -15.02
C PRO A 71 -5.23 10.93 -15.31
N GLY A 72 -4.48 12.01 -15.07
CA GLY A 72 -4.96 13.38 -15.27
C GLY A 72 -5.94 13.90 -14.20
N LEU A 73 -6.16 13.16 -13.10
CA LEU A 73 -6.95 13.62 -11.96
C LEU A 73 -6.33 14.87 -11.29
N TRP A 74 -5.00 15.00 -11.31
CA TRP A 74 -4.28 16.16 -10.78
C TRP A 74 -3.59 16.94 -11.88
N THR A 75 -3.63 18.27 -11.79
CA THR A 75 -2.95 19.15 -12.74
C THR A 75 -1.43 19.00 -12.63
N GLY A 76 -0.76 18.79 -13.75
CA GLY A 76 0.71 18.69 -13.82
C GLY A 76 1.27 17.34 -13.36
N VAL A 77 0.40 16.34 -13.16
CA VAL A 77 0.77 14.97 -12.82
C VAL A 77 0.06 14.02 -13.76
N THR A 78 0.80 13.09 -14.34
CA THR A 78 0.28 12.14 -15.33
C THR A 78 -0.15 10.85 -14.66
N ASP A 79 0.64 10.39 -13.70
CA ASP A 79 0.47 9.10 -13.03
C ASP A 79 0.62 9.22 -11.52
N VAL A 80 -0.31 8.63 -10.76
CA VAL A 80 -0.21 8.52 -9.30
C VAL A 80 -0.62 7.13 -8.87
N ALA A 81 0.23 6.51 -8.06
CA ALA A 81 -0.09 5.25 -7.40
C ALA A 81 0.35 5.25 -5.94
N ASP A 82 -0.48 4.67 -5.09
CA ASP A 82 -0.14 4.38 -3.71
C ASP A 82 0.11 2.88 -3.54
N ILE A 83 1.31 2.54 -3.04
CA ILE A 83 1.66 1.16 -2.67
C ILE A 83 1.65 1.03 -1.17
N TYR A 84 0.89 0.06 -0.65
CA TYR A 84 0.87 -0.30 0.76
C TYR A 84 1.50 -1.67 0.97
N GLU A 85 2.53 -1.75 1.79
CA GLU A 85 3.09 -3.01 2.29
C GLU A 85 2.54 -3.28 3.70
N ILE A 86 1.83 -4.39 3.87
CA ILE A 86 1.19 -4.79 5.13
C ILE A 86 1.63 -6.19 5.52
N PRO A 87 2.35 -6.38 6.65
CA PRO A 87 2.70 -7.71 7.12
C PRO A 87 1.46 -8.53 7.45
N THR A 88 1.43 -9.77 6.96
CA THR A 88 0.24 -10.62 7.07
C THR A 88 -0.11 -10.93 8.52
N ALA A 89 0.90 -11.13 9.37
CA ALA A 89 0.70 -11.31 10.81
C ALA A 89 0.01 -10.10 11.47
N ALA A 90 0.20 -8.91 10.91
CA ALA A 90 -0.41 -7.69 11.45
C ALA A 90 -1.88 -7.52 10.99
N LEU A 91 -2.35 -8.31 10.01
CA LEU A 91 -3.75 -8.37 9.60
C LEU A 91 -4.58 -9.32 10.49
N THR A 92 -3.95 -10.31 11.12
CA THR A 92 -4.62 -11.26 12.02
C THR A 92 -4.81 -10.74 13.43
N ASP A 93 -4.08 -9.68 13.81
CA ASP A 93 -4.17 -9.01 15.13
C ASP A 93 -5.21 -7.87 15.15
N LEU A 94 -6.03 -7.72 14.09
CA LEU A 94 -7.05 -6.66 13.94
C LEU A 94 -8.42 -7.04 14.51
#